data_AF-A0A4Q5NPV7-F1
#
_entry.id   AF-A0A4Q5NPV7-F1
#
_cell.length_a   1.000
_cell.length_b   1.000
_cell.length_c   1.000
_cell.angle_alpha   90.00
_cell.angle_beta   90.00
_cell.angle_gamma   90.00
#
_symmetry.space_group_name_H-M   'P 1'
#
loop_
_entity.id
_entity.type
_entity.pdbx_description
1 polymer ?
#
loop_
_entity_poly.entity_id
_entity_poly.type
_entity_poly.pdbx_seq_one_letter_code
_entity_poly.pdbx_strand_id
1 'polypeptide(L)'
;MGIPLDEREAEVVKKYQRMKKVGATPHIVYRVMKYDGFWGLCCMKMLRTVFPELDLMDAKAVMVEGDEGVSLEVHFERLIPAIEAALDELEKEEDAPPS
;
A
#
# COMPACT_ATOMS: atom_id res chain seq x y z
N MET A 1 22.19 5.64 16.60
CA MET A 1 22.47 6.38 15.35
C MET A 1 21.48 5.90 14.31
N GLY A 2 20.32 6.56 14.23
CA GLY A 2 19.32 6.30 13.18
C GLY A 2 19.58 7.29 12.05
N ILE A 3 19.54 6.82 10.80
CA ILE A 3 19.64 7.68 9.62
C ILE A 3 18.47 8.68 9.69
N PRO A 4 18.70 10.00 9.68
CA PRO A 4 17.62 10.98 9.68
C PRO A 4 16.85 10.88 8.37
N LEU A 5 15.51 10.81 8.45
CA LEU A 5 14.61 10.91 7.30
C LEU A 5 15.01 12.15 6.49
N ASP A 6 15.60 11.91 5.33
CA ASP A 6 16.43 12.87 4.60
C ASP A 6 15.58 13.98 3.95
N GLU A 7 16.20 15.13 3.66
CA GLU A 7 15.56 16.29 3.02
C GLU A 7 14.83 15.95 1.71
N ARG A 8 15.18 14.81 1.12
CA ARG A 8 14.59 14.27 -0.11
C ARG A 8 13.16 13.78 0.12
N GLU A 9 12.87 13.12 1.23
CA GLU A 9 11.50 12.76 1.60
C GLU A 9 10.63 14.00 1.82
N ALA A 10 11.17 15.07 2.43
CA ALA A 10 10.44 16.32 2.64
C ALA A 10 10.08 17.02 1.31
N GLU A 11 10.99 17.04 0.33
CA GLU A 11 10.70 17.59 -1.00
C GLU A 11 9.66 16.77 -1.78
N VAL A 12 9.72 15.45 -1.64
CA VAL A 12 8.74 14.54 -2.24
C VAL A 12 7.35 14.74 -1.63
N VAL A 13 7.26 14.86 -0.30
CA VAL A 13 5.99 15.17 0.38
C VAL A 13 5.43 16.53 -0.10
N LYS A 14 6.28 17.56 -0.24
CA LYS A 14 5.86 18.86 -0.79
C LYS A 14 5.29 18.72 -2.20
N LYS A 15 5.88 17.89 -3.07
CA LYS A 15 5.36 17.62 -4.43
C LYS A 15 3.91 17.12 -4.36
N TYR A 16 3.63 16.11 -3.54
CA TYR A 16 2.29 15.53 -3.45
C TYR A 16 1.29 16.42 -2.71
N GLN A 17 1.74 17.20 -1.71
CA GLN A 17 0.90 18.23 -1.10
C GLN A 17 0.50 19.32 -2.10
N ARG A 18 1.39 19.72 -3.02
CA ARG A 18 1.03 20.63 -4.12
C ARG A 18 -0.04 20.01 -5.03
N MET A 19 0.07 18.72 -5.33
CA MET A 19 -0.96 18.01 -6.10
C MET A 19 -2.33 18.04 -5.39
N LYS A 20 -2.36 17.77 -4.08
CA LYS A 20 -3.60 17.90 -3.28
C LYS A 20 -4.17 19.32 -3.35
N LYS A 21 -3.32 20.35 -3.22
CA LYS A 21 -3.75 21.77 -3.29
C LYS A 21 -4.39 22.16 -4.62
N VAL A 22 -4.02 21.52 -5.73
CA VAL A 22 -4.65 21.75 -7.04
C VAL A 22 -5.83 20.82 -7.32
N GLY A 23 -6.28 20.06 -6.33
CA GLY A 23 -7.48 19.21 -6.41
C GLY A 23 -7.22 17.75 -6.79
N ALA A 24 -5.97 17.27 -6.78
CA ALA A 24 -5.71 15.86 -7.02
C ALA A 24 -6.29 14.98 -5.90
N THR A 25 -6.99 13.92 -6.29
CA THR A 25 -7.56 12.92 -5.36
C THR A 25 -6.47 11.98 -4.82
N PRO A 26 -6.74 11.26 -3.72
CA PRO A 26 -5.83 10.22 -3.21
C PRO A 26 -5.39 9.20 -4.27
N HIS A 27 -6.31 8.72 -5.11
CA HIS A 27 -6.00 7.77 -6.19
C HIS A 27 -5.03 8.33 -7.24
N ILE A 28 -5.20 9.61 -7.61
CA ILE A 28 -4.30 10.27 -8.56
C ILE A 28 -2.91 10.38 -7.95
N VAL A 29 -2.82 10.83 -6.70
CA VAL A 29 -1.55 10.96 -5.99
C VAL A 29 -0.86 9.60 -5.82
N TYR A 30 -1.61 8.56 -5.43
CA TYR A 30 -1.11 7.19 -5.30
C TYR A 30 -0.51 6.67 -6.62
N ARG A 31 -1.21 6.87 -7.75
CA ARG A 31 -0.72 6.43 -9.05
C ARG A 31 0.59 7.13 -9.44
N VAL A 32 0.72 8.42 -9.14
CA VAL A 32 1.96 9.15 -9.38
C VAL A 32 3.08 8.68 -8.43
N MET A 33 2.77 8.40 -7.16
CA MET A 33 3.73 7.81 -6.22
C MET A 33 4.29 6.48 -6.74
N LYS A 34 3.43 5.62 -7.31
CA LYS A 34 3.84 4.35 -7.93
C LYS A 34 4.74 4.57 -9.14
N TYR A 35 4.39 5.53 -10.01
CA TYR A 35 5.22 5.92 -11.15
C TYR A 35 6.60 6.46 -10.71
N ASP A 36 6.64 7.21 -9.61
CA ASP A 36 7.89 7.72 -9.01
C ASP A 36 8.69 6.62 -8.25
N GLY A 37 8.16 5.39 -8.16
CA GLY A 37 8.86 4.25 -7.57
C GLY A 37 8.61 4.03 -6.07
N PHE A 38 7.56 4.60 -5.49
CA PHE A 38 7.16 4.32 -4.10
C PHE A 38 6.23 3.11 -4.01
N TRP A 39 6.54 2.19 -3.09
CA TRP A 39 5.81 0.92 -2.93
C TRP A 39 5.48 0.62 -1.47
N GLY A 40 4.51 -0.27 -1.27
CA GLY A 40 4.16 -0.86 0.02
C GLY A 40 3.97 0.17 1.13
N LEU A 41 4.63 -0.06 2.26
CA LEU A 41 4.48 0.75 3.47
C LEU A 41 4.92 2.21 3.29
N CYS A 42 5.95 2.47 2.48
CA CYS A 42 6.41 3.83 2.21
C CYS A 42 5.33 4.64 1.49
N CYS A 43 4.67 4.03 0.50
CA CYS A 43 3.56 4.65 -0.22
C CYS A 43 2.38 4.95 0.72
N MET A 44 2.02 4.00 1.58
CA MET A 44 0.94 4.15 2.56
C MET A 44 1.21 5.28 3.57
N LYS A 45 2.42 5.34 4.14
CA LYS A 45 2.83 6.40 5.07
C LYS A 45 2.78 7.77 4.40
N MET A 46 3.25 7.85 3.16
CA MET A 46 3.28 9.09 2.42
C MET A 46 1.88 9.57 2.03
N LEU A 47 1.02 8.65 1.59
CA LEU A 47 -0.38 8.94 1.27
C LEU A 47 -1.11 9.54 2.47
N ARG A 48 -0.96 8.95 3.66
CA ARG A 48 -1.54 9.47 4.91
C ARG A 48 -0.91 10.77 5.40
N THR A 49 0.35 11.05 5.02
CA THR A 49 1.00 12.33 5.31
C THR A 49 0.44 13.45 4.43
N VAL A 50 0.08 13.14 3.18
CA VAL A 50 -0.53 14.10 2.24
C VAL A 50 -2.03 14.27 2.51
N PHE A 51 -2.72 13.18 2.87
CA PHE A 51 -4.13 13.12 3.21
C PHE A 51 -4.31 12.62 4.65
N PRO A 52 -4.09 13.49 5.66
CA PRO A 52 -4.22 13.13 7.08
C PRO A 52 -5.64 12.72 7.48
N GLU A 53 -6.64 13.03 6.65
CA GLU A 53 -8.01 12.57 6.80
C GLU A 53 -8.20 11.07 6.51
N LEU A 54 -7.25 10.42 5.82
CA LEU A 54 -7.30 8.99 5.55
C LEU A 54 -6.79 8.20 6.76
N ASP A 55 -7.63 7.32 7.26
CA ASP A 55 -7.18 6.32 8.21
C ASP A 55 -6.34 5.22 7.51
N LEU A 56 -5.96 4.19 8.26
CA LEU A 56 -5.15 3.10 7.72
C LEU A 56 -5.92 2.28 6.67
N MET A 57 -7.21 2.06 6.88
CA MET A 57 -8.06 1.26 6.02
C MET A 57 -8.38 2.00 4.73
N ASP A 58 -8.72 3.29 4.82
CA ASP A 58 -8.97 4.13 3.65
C ASP A 58 -7.72 4.25 2.77
N ALA A 59 -6.55 4.44 3.38
CA ALA A 59 -5.29 4.47 2.64
C ALA A 59 -5.01 3.14 1.94
N LYS A 60 -5.29 2.01 2.61
CA LYS A 60 -5.15 0.67 2.00
C LYS A 60 -6.17 0.46 0.87
N ALA A 61 -7.41 0.94 1.02
CA ALA A 61 -8.43 0.87 -0.02
C ALA A 61 -7.97 1.61 -1.29
N VAL A 62 -7.47 2.84 -1.15
CA VAL A 62 -6.91 3.61 -2.28
C VAL A 62 -5.79 2.85 -3.00
N MET A 63 -4.92 2.17 -2.23
CA MET A 63 -3.83 1.38 -2.81
C MET A 63 -4.34 0.16 -3.58
N VAL A 64 -5.29 -0.59 -2.99
CA VAL A 64 -5.88 -1.79 -3.59
C VAL A 64 -6.66 -1.42 -4.85
N GLU A 65 -7.53 -0.42 -4.77
CA GLU A 65 -8.29 0.06 -5.93
C GLU A 65 -7.36 0.59 -7.03
N GLY A 66 -6.25 1.23 -6.66
CA GLY A 66 -5.25 1.72 -7.60
C GLY A 66 -4.44 0.62 -8.29
N ASP A 67 -4.17 -0.50 -7.59
CA ASP A 67 -3.35 -1.61 -8.11
C ASP A 67 -4.18 -2.65 -8.86
N GLU A 68 -5.38 -2.96 -8.37
CA GLU A 68 -6.19 -4.09 -8.82
C GLU A 68 -7.51 -3.67 -9.46
N GLY A 69 -7.92 -2.40 -9.33
CA GLY A 69 -9.19 -1.91 -9.86
C GLY A 69 -10.43 -2.50 -9.17
N VAL A 70 -10.27 -3.07 -7.97
CA VAL A 70 -11.35 -3.64 -7.16
C VAL A 70 -11.39 -2.99 -5.78
N SER A 71 -12.54 -3.07 -5.10
CA SER A 71 -12.67 -2.56 -3.74
C SER A 71 -11.86 -3.39 -2.74
N LEU A 72 -11.64 -2.82 -1.56
CA LEU A 72 -10.93 -3.49 -0.48
C LEU A 72 -11.65 -4.77 -0.02
N GLU A 73 -12.98 -4.77 0.01
CA GLU A 73 -13.80 -5.92 0.37
C GLU A 73 -13.61 -7.07 -0.62
N VAL A 74 -13.71 -6.77 -1.92
CA VAL A 74 -13.52 -7.76 -3.00
C VAL A 74 -12.09 -8.32 -2.96
N HIS A 75 -11.10 -7.49 -2.63
CA HIS A 75 -9.74 -7.95 -2.44
C HIS A 75 -9.62 -8.92 -1.25
N PHE A 76 -10.23 -8.62 -0.10
CA PHE A 76 -10.21 -9.51 1.06
C PHE A 76 -10.93 -10.85 0.80
N GLU A 77 -12.07 -10.83 0.11
CA GLU A 77 -12.79 -12.04 -0.30
C GLU A 77 -11.93 -13.00 -1.14
N ARG A 78 -10.98 -12.46 -1.91
CA ARG A 78 -10.02 -13.25 -2.71
C ARG A 78 -8.81 -13.69 -1.90
N LEU A 79 -8.37 -12.86 -0.96
CA LEU A 79 -7.15 -13.08 -0.20
C LEU A 79 -7.31 -14.22 0.83
N ILE A 80 -8.45 -14.29 1.51
CA ILE A 80 -8.68 -15.28 2.57
C ILE A 80 -8.55 -16.72 2.04
N PRO A 81 -9.26 -17.12 0.96
CA PRO A 81 -9.12 -18.49 0.44
C PRO A 81 -7.71 -18.80 -0.06
N ALA A 82 -7.01 -17.80 -0.61
CA ALA A 82 -5.63 -17.97 -1.07
C ALA A 82 -4.66 -18.18 0.09
N ILE A 83 -4.87 -17.50 1.22
CA ILE A 83 -4.08 -17.70 2.44
C ILE A 83 -4.37 -19.08 3.03
N GLU A 84 -5.64 -19.47 3.13
CA GLU A 84 -6.04 -20.78 3.63
C GLU A 84 -5.40 -21.90 2.78
N ALA A 85 -5.48 -21.80 1.45
CA ALA A 85 -4.84 -22.76 0.56
C ALA A 85 -3.31 -22.82 0.74
N ALA A 86 -2.65 -21.67 0.89
CA ALA A 86 -1.20 -21.63 1.12
C ALA A 86 -0.80 -22.22 2.47
N LEU A 87 -1.62 -22.04 3.51
CA LEU A 87 -1.39 -22.66 4.82
C LEU A 87 -1.58 -24.19 4.74
N ASP A 88 -2.64 -24.67 4.07
CA ASP A 88 -2.88 -26.09 3.85
C ASP A 88 -1.75 -26.77 3.07
N GLU A 89 -1.11 -26.07 2.13
CA GLU A 89 0.06 -26.57 1.40
C GLU A 89 1.28 -26.69 2.33
N LEU A 90 1.55 -25.67 3.15
CA LEU A 90 2.65 -25.68 4.11
C LEU A 90 2.49 -26.79 5.17
N GLU A 91 1.28 -27.02 5.68
CA GLU A 91 1.03 -28.11 6.63
C GLU A 91 1.31 -29.50 6.01
N LYS A 92 0.95 -29.71 4.74
CA LYS A 92 1.24 -30.97 4.03
C LYS A 92 2.72 -31.18 3.74
N GLU A 93 3.48 -30.10 3.53
CA GLU A 93 4.94 -30.17 3.38
C GLU A 93 5.63 -30.51 4.71
N GLU A 94 5.12 -30.02 5.84
CA GLU A 94 5.66 -30.33 7.18
C GLU A 94 5.34 -31.77 7.61
N ASP A 95 4.16 -32.29 7.24
CA ASP A 95 3.75 -33.67 7.52
C ASP A 95 4.32 -34.72 6.53
N ALA A 96 5.08 -34.28 5.51
CA ALA A 96 5.72 -35.19 4.58
C ALA A 96 6.92 -35.91 5.26
N PRO A 97 7.02 -37.25 5.20
CA PRO A 97 8.15 -37.95 5.80
C PRO A 97 9.47 -37.51 5.15
N PRO A 98 10.56 -37.33 5.92
CA PRO A 98 11.85 -36.94 5.37
C PRO A 98 12.32 -38.00 4.36
N SER A 99 12.72 -37.53 3.18
CA SER A 99 13.28 -38.34 2.09
C SER A 99 14.68 -38.87 2.41
#